data_AF-A0A5R9ABG2-F1
#
_entry.id   AF-A0A5R9ABG2-F1
#
_cell.length_a   1.000
_cell.length_b   1.000
_cell.length_c   1.000
_cell.angle_alpha   90.00
_cell.angle_beta   90.00
_cell.angle_gamma   90.00
#
_symmetry.space_group_name_H-M   'P 1'
#
loop_
_entity.id
_entity.type
_entity.pdbx_description
1 polymer ?
#
loop_
_entity_poly.entity_id
_entity_poly.type
_entity_poly.pdbx_seq_one_letter_code
_entity_poly.pdbx_strand_id
1 'polypeptide(L)'
;MNTLPSYAPTHPFNASLLGKLHQGIAVKERTYIHVSPAQCLSTANSGGQLIYPRTALGTLQAQLITGQQNGQIQQILNKHHEPTALNSQSQLILLDSGQATTVRSALTQDANTMGPARIDSSHILASNPMTAQIMRDPQLARDALEAWQRNRELTPNDPHGHMIRLILSVSQASSPLYNQLIHWMYGGYTNTTLMGFEKYMKHEGKSLARLKTHFSELASSIPTQSGSHQSRVVTEARGEYASSKIMLTSQSADYQLKVGKSKAGRPNGIDQIWVKRNMVSGAVERYVLVEAKGSVKAHPGFTETGEQMSPRWVFFVLLMMAAKDASYVDPEHGVNTARKIITALINPGHPPVSGVMVKSLFGSKSAENVLDFSALIDFNFTREFAAVSAPQTNPAQTTSAHILW
;
A
#
# COMPACT_ATOMS: atom_id res chain seq x y z
N MET A 1 22.96 -6.08 9.44
CA MET A 1 21.50 -6.06 9.20
C MET A 1 20.87 -7.04 10.18
N ASN A 2 19.90 -6.59 10.97
CA ASN A 2 19.18 -7.39 11.94
C ASN A 2 18.30 -8.43 11.23
N THR A 3 18.34 -9.67 11.70
CA THR A 3 17.52 -10.77 11.21
C THR A 3 16.91 -11.53 12.38
N LEU A 4 15.69 -12.06 12.19
CA LEU A 4 15.12 -12.97 13.18
C LEU A 4 15.76 -14.36 13.04
N PRO A 5 16.01 -15.06 14.16
CA PRO A 5 16.52 -16.43 14.13
C PRO A 5 15.48 -17.44 13.59
N SER A 6 14.20 -17.11 13.69
CA SER A 6 13.08 -17.89 13.16
C SER A 6 11.86 -17.00 12.97
N TYR A 7 10.88 -17.41 12.16
CA TYR A 7 9.57 -16.77 12.08
C TYR A 7 8.51 -17.41 12.98
N ALA A 8 8.86 -18.46 13.75
CA ALA A 8 7.96 -19.07 14.71
C ALA A 8 7.70 -18.12 15.90
N PRO A 9 6.44 -17.80 16.25
CA PRO A 9 6.15 -16.92 17.39
C PRO A 9 6.62 -17.50 18.72
N THR A 10 6.65 -18.83 18.84
CA THR A 10 7.09 -19.56 20.05
C THR A 10 8.61 -19.57 20.23
N HIS A 11 9.39 -19.12 19.24
CA HIS A 11 10.84 -19.04 19.38
C HIS A 11 11.18 -18.08 20.54
N PRO A 12 12.08 -18.44 21.48
CA PRO A 12 12.34 -17.64 22.69
C PRO A 12 12.68 -16.17 22.41
N PHE A 13 13.48 -15.90 21.37
CA PHE A 13 13.78 -14.54 20.93
C PHE A 13 12.52 -13.76 20.52
N ASN A 14 11.62 -14.37 19.73
CA ASN A 14 10.41 -13.71 19.24
C ASN A 14 9.39 -13.50 20.37
N ALA A 15 9.27 -14.47 21.28
CA ALA A 15 8.43 -14.35 22.47
C ALA A 15 8.92 -13.20 23.38
N SER A 16 10.24 -13.07 23.58
CA SER A 16 10.84 -11.96 24.33
C SER A 16 10.58 -10.61 23.65
N LEU A 17 10.74 -10.53 22.32
CA LEU A 17 10.45 -9.33 21.55
C LEU A 17 8.96 -8.95 21.63
N LEU A 18 8.05 -9.90 21.44
CA LEU A 18 6.60 -9.70 21.63
C LEU A 18 6.27 -9.18 23.04
N GLY A 19 6.99 -9.66 24.06
CA GLY A 19 6.84 -9.20 25.44
C GLY A 19 7.19 -7.73 25.65
N LYS A 20 8.07 -7.16 24.82
CA LYS A 20 8.49 -5.74 24.89
C LYS A 20 7.62 -4.79 24.06
N LEU A 21 6.81 -5.32 23.13
CA LEU A 21 5.95 -4.51 22.28
C LEU A 21 4.67 -4.08 22.99
N HIS A 22 4.26 -2.84 22.75
CA HIS A 22 3.02 -2.28 23.30
C HIS A 22 1.77 -3.01 22.77
N GLN A 23 0.78 -3.18 23.65
CA GLN A 23 -0.47 -3.90 23.38
C GLN A 23 -1.63 -2.98 22.94
N GLY A 24 -1.49 -1.66 23.10
CA GLY A 24 -2.51 -0.68 22.70
C GLY A 24 -2.21 -0.02 21.36
N ILE A 25 -3.24 0.55 20.74
CA ILE A 25 -3.11 1.36 19.53
C ILE A 25 -2.72 2.80 19.91
N ALA A 26 -1.77 3.37 19.16
CA ALA A 26 -1.48 4.80 19.18
C ALA A 26 -1.94 5.44 17.86
N VAL A 27 -3.00 6.23 17.94
CA VAL A 27 -3.54 6.99 16.80
C VAL A 27 -2.76 8.30 16.67
N LYS A 28 -2.15 8.51 15.51
CA LYS A 28 -1.42 9.75 15.19
C LYS A 28 -2.40 10.86 14.82
N GLU A 29 -3.37 10.53 13.99
CA GLU A 29 -4.26 11.49 13.35
C GLU A 29 -5.57 10.79 13.00
N ARG A 30 -6.69 11.52 13.14
CA ARG A 30 -8.00 11.03 12.77
C ARG A 30 -8.71 12.07 11.93
N THR A 31 -9.24 11.61 10.80
CA THR A 31 -9.78 12.42 9.73
C THR A 31 -11.14 11.87 9.33
N TYR A 32 -12.12 12.76 9.21
CA TYR A 32 -13.41 12.44 8.63
C TYR A 32 -13.39 12.77 7.15
N ILE A 33 -13.63 11.77 6.31
CA ILE A 33 -13.66 11.92 4.86
C ILE A 33 -15.13 11.97 4.44
N HIS A 34 -15.62 13.17 4.20
CA HIS A 34 -16.92 13.42 3.60
C HIS A 34 -16.85 13.14 2.10
N VAL A 35 -17.79 12.36 1.60
CA VAL A 35 -17.84 11.92 0.21
C VAL A 35 -19.08 12.53 -0.41
N SER A 36 -18.90 13.51 -1.29
CA SER A 36 -20.01 14.06 -2.06
C SER A 36 -20.09 13.35 -3.41
N PRO A 37 -21.29 12.96 -3.88
CA PRO A 37 -21.44 12.42 -5.22
C PRO A 37 -20.85 13.39 -6.25
N ALA A 38 -20.17 12.84 -7.26
CA ALA A 38 -19.64 13.66 -8.35
C ALA A 38 -20.81 14.41 -9.03
N GLN A 39 -20.69 15.72 -9.22
CA GLN A 39 -21.43 16.40 -10.28
C GLN A 39 -20.80 15.94 -11.60
N CYS A 40 -21.53 15.16 -12.40
CA CYS A 40 -21.05 14.68 -13.69
C CYS A 40 -20.67 15.89 -14.57
N LEU A 41 -19.39 16.01 -14.92
CA LEU A 41 -18.98 16.87 -16.03
C LEU A 41 -19.38 16.16 -17.33
N SER A 42 -20.35 16.71 -18.05
CA SER A 42 -20.74 16.24 -19.38
C SER A 42 -19.63 16.58 -20.37
N THR A 43 -18.84 15.59 -20.78
CA THR A 43 -18.17 15.47 -22.11
C THR A 43 -17.18 14.31 -22.09
N ALA A 44 -17.51 13.15 -22.65
CA ALA A 44 -16.55 12.26 -23.34
C ALA A 44 -17.27 11.09 -24.03
N ASN A 45 -17.04 10.96 -25.34
CA ASN A 45 -17.61 9.93 -26.18
C ASN A 45 -17.18 8.52 -25.78
N SER A 46 -18.16 7.62 -25.81
CA SER A 46 -18.06 6.18 -25.67
C SER A 46 -17.17 5.55 -26.74
N GLY A 47 -15.99 5.07 -26.34
CA GLY A 47 -15.08 4.29 -27.16
C GLY A 47 -14.32 3.23 -26.34
N GLY A 48 -15.00 2.14 -25.97
CA GLY A 48 -14.43 0.79 -25.95
C GLY A 48 -13.19 0.40 -25.11
N GLN A 49 -12.70 1.19 -24.14
CA GLN A 49 -11.59 0.73 -23.28
C GLN A 49 -11.93 0.86 -21.78
N LEU A 50 -11.88 -0.28 -21.07
CA LEU A 50 -12.14 -0.37 -19.64
C LEU A 50 -10.95 0.22 -18.88
N ILE A 51 -11.16 1.43 -18.36
CA ILE A 51 -10.17 2.23 -17.64
C ILE A 51 -10.39 2.06 -16.13
N TYR A 52 -9.32 1.80 -15.37
CA TYR A 52 -9.36 1.54 -13.92
C TYR A 52 -8.69 2.67 -13.11
N PRO A 53 -9.21 3.06 -11.93
CA PRO A 53 -10.54 2.76 -11.39
C PRO A 53 -11.62 3.38 -12.26
N ARG A 54 -12.61 2.55 -12.64
CA ARG A 54 -13.71 2.97 -13.51
C ARG A 54 -14.68 3.94 -12.82
N THR A 55 -14.66 3.93 -11.49
CA THR A 55 -15.60 4.67 -10.66
C THR A 55 -14.85 5.68 -9.81
N ALA A 56 -15.08 6.97 -10.07
CA ALA A 56 -14.65 8.03 -9.18
C ALA A 56 -15.39 7.90 -7.84
N LEU A 57 -14.72 8.28 -6.75
CA LEU A 57 -15.42 8.45 -5.48
C LEU A 57 -16.27 9.71 -5.43
N GLY A 58 -16.15 10.58 -6.44
CA GLY A 58 -16.71 11.92 -6.45
C GLY A 58 -15.77 12.91 -5.76
N THR A 59 -16.36 13.94 -5.17
CA THR A 59 -15.60 14.92 -4.42
C THR A 59 -15.38 14.41 -3.01
N LEU A 60 -14.11 14.28 -2.61
CA LEU A 60 -13.73 13.96 -1.25
C LEU A 60 -13.44 15.28 -0.51
N GLN A 61 -14.12 15.52 0.59
CA GLN A 61 -13.81 16.58 1.53
C GLN A 61 -13.27 15.94 2.79
N ALA A 62 -12.01 16.20 3.11
CA ALA A 62 -11.38 15.75 4.33
C ALA A 62 -11.48 16.84 5.39
N GLN A 63 -11.99 16.47 6.56
CA GLN A 63 -12.04 17.32 7.75
C GLN A 63 -11.18 16.69 8.84
N LEU A 64 -10.18 17.42 9.30
CA LEU A 64 -9.35 17.00 10.42
C LEU A 64 -10.10 17.19 11.75
N ILE A 65 -10.00 16.23 12.67
CA ILE A 65 -10.63 16.36 13.99
C ILE A 65 -9.89 17.39 14.86
N THR A 66 -8.59 17.58 14.65
CA THR A 66 -7.73 18.40 15.52
C THR A 66 -7.51 19.84 15.06
N GLY A 67 -8.12 20.28 13.94
CA GLY A 67 -8.01 21.66 13.47
C GLY A 67 -8.85 21.92 12.22
N GLN A 68 -9.39 23.14 12.09
CA GLN A 68 -10.38 23.58 11.07
C GLN A 68 -9.90 23.57 9.61
N GLN A 69 -8.88 22.81 9.24
CA GLN A 69 -8.49 22.69 7.84
C GLN A 69 -9.42 21.70 7.13
N ASN A 70 -10.39 22.25 6.41
CA ASN A 70 -11.16 21.52 5.40
C ASN A 70 -10.32 21.45 4.12
N GLY A 71 -9.78 20.26 3.82
CA GLY A 71 -9.13 19.99 2.54
C GLY A 71 -10.16 19.41 1.57
N GLN A 72 -10.39 20.07 0.43
CA GLN A 72 -11.23 19.51 -0.63
C GLN A 72 -10.37 18.90 -1.73
N ILE A 73 -10.52 17.60 -1.95
CA ILE A 73 -9.92 16.86 -3.06
C ILE A 73 -11.05 16.53 -4.04
N GLN A 74 -11.11 17.26 -5.15
CA GLN A 74 -11.99 16.89 -6.26
C GLN A 74 -11.28 15.87 -7.13
N GLN A 75 -11.80 14.64 -7.19
CA GLN A 75 -11.21 13.59 -8.02
C GLN A 75 -12.20 13.13 -9.08
N ILE A 76 -12.13 13.80 -10.23
CA ILE A 76 -12.91 13.49 -11.45
C ILE A 76 -12.11 12.53 -12.35
N LEU A 77 -10.79 12.49 -12.17
CA LEU A 77 -9.86 11.61 -12.86
C LEU A 77 -9.50 10.42 -11.96
N ASN A 78 -9.33 9.26 -12.57
CA ASN A 78 -8.93 8.04 -11.87
C ASN A 78 -7.46 8.11 -11.40
N LYS A 79 -6.96 7.05 -10.75
CA LYS A 79 -5.55 6.97 -10.28
C LYS A 79 -4.50 7.03 -11.42
N HIS A 80 -4.92 6.98 -12.68
CA HIS A 80 -4.09 7.06 -13.88
C HIS A 80 -4.30 8.38 -14.64
N HIS A 81 -4.94 9.38 -14.02
CA HIS A 81 -5.26 10.68 -14.61
C HIS A 81 -6.21 10.61 -15.83
N GLU A 82 -6.95 9.51 -15.99
CA GLU A 82 -7.95 9.37 -17.05
C GLU A 82 -9.38 9.66 -16.51
N PRO A 83 -10.28 10.25 -17.32
CA PRO A 83 -11.68 10.46 -16.93
C PRO A 83 -12.39 9.14 -16.57
N THR A 84 -13.19 9.16 -15.49
CA THR A 84 -14.01 8.00 -15.10
C THR A 84 -15.32 7.92 -15.88
N ALA A 85 -15.90 6.73 -16.02
CA ALA A 85 -17.08 6.50 -16.88
C ALA A 85 -18.35 7.25 -16.40
N LEU A 86 -19.19 7.64 -17.37
CA LEU A 86 -20.38 8.51 -17.26
C LEU A 86 -21.53 8.02 -16.36
N ASN A 87 -21.49 6.76 -15.91
CA ASN A 87 -22.57 6.09 -15.18
C ASN A 87 -22.17 5.79 -13.72
N SER A 88 -21.04 6.33 -13.28
CA SER A 88 -20.40 6.01 -12.00
C SER A 88 -21.00 6.80 -10.84
N GLN A 89 -22.34 6.79 -10.71
CA GLN A 89 -23.00 7.30 -9.51
C GLN A 89 -22.36 6.66 -8.28
N SER A 90 -21.52 7.45 -7.61
CA SER A 90 -21.01 7.35 -6.26
C SER A 90 -21.11 5.96 -5.62
N GLN A 91 -20.23 5.02 -5.97
CA GLN A 91 -20.25 3.67 -5.40
C GLN A 91 -19.89 3.61 -3.91
N LEU A 92 -19.30 4.66 -3.32
CA LEU A 92 -19.27 4.75 -1.85
C LEU A 92 -20.68 4.93 -1.26
N ILE A 93 -21.64 5.51 -1.99
CA ILE A 93 -23.06 5.58 -1.60
C ILE A 93 -23.77 4.23 -1.78
N LEU A 94 -23.24 3.34 -2.63
CA LEU A 94 -23.66 1.93 -2.61
C LEU A 94 -23.23 1.21 -1.31
N LEU A 95 -22.29 1.78 -0.55
CA LEU A 95 -22.00 1.37 0.82
C LEU A 95 -23.02 1.88 1.83
N ASP A 96 -24.08 2.61 1.48
CA ASP A 96 -25.20 2.86 2.39
C ASP A 96 -26.38 1.90 2.15
N SER A 97 -26.36 1.16 1.03
CA SER A 97 -27.30 0.07 0.82
C SER A 97 -26.97 -1.10 1.75
N GLY A 98 -27.92 -1.43 2.63
CA GLY A 98 -27.84 -2.69 3.40
C GLY A 98 -28.17 -3.93 2.55
N GLN A 99 -28.53 -3.79 1.27
CA GLN A 99 -28.92 -4.91 0.42
C GLN A 99 -27.69 -5.69 -0.06
N ALA A 100 -27.62 -6.98 0.30
CA ALA A 100 -26.53 -7.88 -0.07
C ALA A 100 -26.31 -7.96 -1.59
N THR A 101 -27.39 -7.94 -2.37
CA THR A 101 -27.37 -8.01 -3.84
C THR A 101 -26.69 -6.79 -4.46
N THR A 102 -26.96 -5.58 -3.94
CA THR A 102 -26.34 -4.33 -4.40
C THR A 102 -24.83 -4.33 -4.14
N VAL A 103 -24.42 -4.67 -2.91
CA VAL A 103 -23.00 -4.71 -2.53
C VAL A 103 -22.24 -5.74 -3.36
N ARG A 104 -22.80 -6.93 -3.53
CA ARG A 104 -22.21 -7.99 -4.36
C ARG A 104 -22.10 -7.59 -5.82
N SER A 105 -23.11 -6.94 -6.39
CA SER A 105 -23.09 -6.44 -7.77
C SER A 105 -21.97 -5.41 -7.98
N ALA A 106 -21.83 -4.44 -7.07
CA ALA A 106 -20.77 -3.43 -7.12
C ALA A 106 -19.36 -4.04 -7.07
N LEU A 107 -19.14 -4.97 -6.13
CA LEU A 107 -17.87 -5.70 -6.01
C LEU A 107 -17.55 -6.50 -7.28
N THR A 108 -18.55 -7.17 -7.86
CA THR A 108 -18.41 -8.00 -9.06
C THR A 108 -18.08 -7.12 -10.28
N GLN A 109 -18.76 -5.98 -10.39
CA GLN A 109 -18.50 -5.00 -11.45
C GLN A 109 -17.07 -4.45 -11.37
N ASP A 110 -16.62 -4.03 -10.19
CA ASP A 110 -15.26 -3.52 -10.01
C ASP A 110 -14.23 -4.63 -10.29
N ALA A 111 -14.44 -5.87 -9.83
CA ALA A 111 -13.55 -7.00 -10.13
C ALA A 111 -13.41 -7.26 -11.64
N ASN A 112 -14.51 -7.20 -12.39
CA ASN A 112 -14.52 -7.45 -13.84
C ASN A 112 -13.87 -6.32 -14.66
N THR A 113 -13.68 -5.15 -14.06
CA THR A 113 -13.10 -3.97 -14.73
C THR A 113 -11.64 -3.71 -14.34
N MET A 114 -11.06 -4.55 -13.48
CA MET A 114 -9.63 -4.59 -13.23
C MET A 114 -8.90 -5.04 -14.51
N GLY A 115 -8.53 -4.07 -15.34
CA GLY A 115 -7.79 -4.26 -16.58
C GLY A 115 -6.27 -4.26 -16.37
N PRO A 116 -5.47 -4.43 -17.45
CA PRO A 116 -4.02 -4.26 -17.37
C PRO A 116 -3.67 -2.83 -16.93
N ALA A 117 -2.56 -2.69 -16.21
CA ALA A 117 -2.04 -1.38 -15.80
C ALA A 117 -1.72 -0.55 -17.03
N ARG A 118 -2.41 0.59 -17.20
CA ARG A 118 -2.12 1.58 -18.22
C ARG A 118 -1.77 2.86 -17.50
N ILE A 119 -0.48 3.04 -17.27
CA ILE A 119 0.06 4.28 -16.73
C ILE A 119 0.87 4.87 -17.85
N ASP A 120 0.45 6.04 -18.33
CA ASP A 120 1.26 6.81 -19.24
C ASP A 120 2.52 7.28 -18.50
N SER A 121 3.68 6.76 -18.93
CA SER A 121 4.98 7.13 -18.37
C SER A 121 5.33 8.59 -18.65
N SER A 122 4.63 9.24 -19.60
CA SER A 122 4.86 10.62 -20.00
C SER A 122 4.70 11.60 -18.84
N HIS A 123 3.80 11.33 -17.89
CA HIS A 123 3.57 12.21 -16.73
C HIS A 123 4.69 12.18 -15.69
N ILE A 124 5.58 11.17 -15.71
CA ILE A 124 6.60 10.99 -14.69
C ILE A 124 7.88 11.78 -15.02
N LEU A 125 8.22 11.88 -16.31
CA LEU A 125 9.48 12.48 -16.79
C LEU A 125 9.35 13.24 -18.11
N ALA A 126 8.27 13.08 -18.89
CA ALA A 126 8.20 13.58 -20.28
C ALA A 126 7.66 15.00 -20.42
N SER A 127 7.49 15.75 -19.33
CA SER A 127 7.28 17.21 -19.42
C SER A 127 8.49 17.94 -20.02
N ASN A 128 9.65 17.27 -20.08
CA ASN A 128 10.83 17.75 -20.79
C ASN A 128 11.02 16.96 -22.11
N PRO A 129 11.19 17.66 -23.26
CA PRO A 129 11.31 16.99 -24.55
C PRO A 129 12.58 16.14 -24.70
N MET A 130 13.67 16.46 -23.99
CA MET A 130 14.90 15.68 -24.01
C MET A 130 14.72 14.35 -23.28
N THR A 131 14.11 14.36 -22.09
CA THR A 131 13.80 13.11 -21.36
C THR A 131 12.77 12.28 -22.11
N ALA A 132 11.78 12.91 -22.75
CA ALA A 132 10.80 12.21 -23.59
C ALA A 132 11.47 11.43 -24.75
N GLN A 133 12.51 11.99 -25.37
CA GLN A 133 13.28 11.30 -26.41
C GLN A 133 14.08 10.13 -25.85
N ILE A 134 14.75 10.31 -24.70
CA ILE A 134 15.51 9.25 -24.02
C ILE A 134 14.57 8.08 -23.64
N MET A 135 13.35 8.39 -23.21
CA MET A 135 12.36 7.39 -22.79
C MET A 135 11.77 6.56 -23.94
N ARG A 136 11.98 6.95 -25.22
CA ARG A 136 11.52 6.15 -26.37
C ARG A 136 12.29 4.85 -26.51
N ASP A 137 13.57 4.85 -26.14
CA ASP A 137 14.41 3.66 -26.10
C ASP A 137 15.19 3.60 -24.77
N PRO A 138 14.52 3.13 -23.71
CA PRO A 138 15.09 3.06 -22.37
C PRO A 138 16.36 2.19 -22.28
N GLN A 139 16.37 1.10 -23.06
CA GLN A 139 17.44 0.11 -23.03
C GLN A 139 18.68 0.68 -23.71
N LEU A 140 18.52 1.32 -24.88
CA LEU A 140 19.60 2.05 -25.54
C LEU A 140 20.16 3.16 -24.64
N ALA A 141 19.32 3.89 -23.91
CA ALA A 141 19.76 4.92 -22.98
C ALA A 141 20.67 4.38 -21.86
N ARG A 142 20.28 3.25 -21.28
CA ARG A 142 21.07 2.57 -20.25
C ARG A 142 22.39 2.04 -20.83
N ASP A 143 22.33 1.32 -21.94
CA ASP A 143 23.49 0.71 -22.58
C ASP A 143 24.50 1.77 -23.02
N ALA A 144 24.01 2.89 -23.58
CA ALA A 144 24.82 4.04 -23.94
C ALA A 144 25.55 4.64 -22.72
N LEU A 145 24.85 4.81 -21.60
CA LEU A 145 25.46 5.35 -20.38
C LEU A 145 26.48 4.39 -19.77
N GLU A 146 26.17 3.09 -19.73
CA GLU A 146 27.11 2.05 -19.26
C GLU A 146 28.33 1.93 -20.18
N ALA A 147 28.16 2.11 -21.49
CA ALA A 147 29.27 2.15 -22.45
C ALA A 147 30.15 3.38 -22.23
N TRP A 148 29.56 4.57 -22.06
CA TRP A 148 30.30 5.81 -21.76
C TRP A 148 31.09 5.75 -20.45
N GLN A 149 30.49 5.17 -19.41
CA GLN A 149 31.16 4.97 -18.12
C GLN A 149 32.36 4.02 -18.23
N ARG A 150 32.29 3.04 -19.14
CA ARG A 150 33.38 2.08 -19.37
C ARG A 150 34.44 2.60 -20.34
N ASN A 151 34.05 3.27 -21.42
CA ASN A 151 34.92 3.76 -22.48
C ASN A 151 34.47 5.15 -22.95
N ARG A 152 35.39 6.13 -22.92
CA ARG A 152 35.09 7.54 -23.21
C ARG A 152 35.00 7.89 -24.69
N GLU A 153 35.34 6.98 -25.60
CA GLU A 153 35.37 7.24 -27.04
C GLU A 153 34.10 6.73 -27.72
N LEU A 154 33.18 7.64 -28.04
CA LEU A 154 31.98 7.36 -28.82
C LEU A 154 32.17 7.92 -30.22
N THR A 155 31.94 7.09 -31.24
CA THR A 155 32.06 7.56 -32.62
C THR A 155 30.84 8.38 -33.03
N PRO A 156 30.98 9.34 -33.98
CA PRO A 156 29.88 10.23 -34.38
C PRO A 156 28.61 9.53 -34.92
N ASN A 157 28.77 8.33 -35.47
CA ASN A 157 27.69 7.52 -36.05
C ASN A 157 27.11 6.47 -35.08
N ASP A 158 27.59 6.43 -33.84
CA ASP A 158 27.09 5.49 -32.83
C ASP A 158 25.71 5.97 -32.31
N PRO A 159 24.63 5.16 -32.40
CA PRO A 159 23.35 5.47 -31.74
C PRO A 159 23.53 5.75 -30.24
N HIS A 160 24.52 5.14 -29.58
CA HIS A 160 24.88 5.49 -28.20
C HIS A 160 25.38 6.94 -28.10
N GLY A 161 26.14 7.43 -29.06
CA GLY A 161 26.71 8.79 -29.06
C GLY A 161 25.65 9.90 -29.05
N HIS A 162 24.57 9.74 -29.82
CA HIS A 162 23.42 10.66 -29.75
C HIS A 162 22.74 10.59 -28.39
N MET A 163 22.50 9.38 -27.88
CA MET A 163 21.83 9.16 -26.61
C MET A 163 22.63 9.72 -25.42
N ILE A 164 23.95 9.55 -25.41
CA ILE A 164 24.85 10.12 -24.40
C ILE A 164 24.83 11.64 -24.44
N ARG A 165 24.83 12.26 -25.64
CA ARG A 165 24.66 13.72 -25.74
C ARG A 165 23.34 14.19 -25.13
N LEU A 166 22.23 13.49 -25.38
CA LEU A 166 20.94 13.81 -24.74
C LEU A 166 21.02 13.69 -23.21
N ILE A 167 21.57 12.60 -22.69
CA ILE A 167 21.73 12.36 -21.24
C ILE A 167 22.60 13.44 -20.59
N LEU A 168 23.73 13.81 -21.22
CA LEU A 168 24.62 14.86 -20.75
C LEU A 168 23.95 16.24 -20.80
N SER A 169 23.16 16.54 -21.84
CA SER A 169 22.38 17.77 -21.92
C SER A 169 21.36 17.86 -20.78
N VAL A 170 20.71 16.76 -20.40
CA VAL A 170 19.82 16.72 -19.22
C VAL A 170 20.61 16.99 -17.93
N SER A 171 21.79 16.38 -17.78
CA SER A 171 22.68 16.60 -16.63
C SER A 171 23.08 18.07 -16.47
N GLN A 172 23.43 18.72 -17.58
CA GLN A 172 23.83 20.14 -17.60
C GLN A 172 22.64 21.08 -17.38
N ALA A 173 21.45 20.71 -17.87
CA ALA A 173 20.26 21.55 -17.75
C ALA A 173 19.60 21.48 -16.35
N SER A 174 19.59 20.32 -15.71
CA SER A 174 18.96 20.15 -14.39
C SER A 174 19.45 18.90 -13.66
N SER A 175 20.20 19.10 -12.59
CA SER A 175 20.66 18.01 -11.71
C SER A 175 19.50 17.19 -11.11
N PRO A 176 18.39 17.79 -10.63
CA PRO A 176 17.23 17.01 -10.17
C PRO A 176 16.61 16.12 -11.26
N LEU A 177 16.45 16.66 -12.48
CA LEU A 177 15.87 15.90 -13.59
C LEU A 177 16.78 14.76 -14.03
N TYR A 178 18.09 15.01 -14.07
CA TYR A 178 19.10 13.99 -14.33
C TYR A 178 19.06 12.87 -13.29
N ASN A 179 18.97 13.21 -12.00
CA ASN A 179 18.86 12.20 -10.95
C ASN A 179 17.60 11.35 -11.11
N GLN A 180 16.46 11.95 -11.45
CA GLN A 180 15.23 11.19 -11.72
C GLN A 180 15.40 10.27 -12.94
N LEU A 181 16.05 10.74 -14.01
CA LEU A 181 16.36 9.93 -15.19
C LEU A 181 17.27 8.74 -14.85
N ILE A 182 18.33 8.95 -14.07
CA ILE A 182 19.21 7.88 -13.58
C ILE A 182 18.41 6.88 -12.73
N HIS A 183 17.59 7.36 -11.80
CA HIS A 183 16.75 6.48 -10.97
C HIS A 183 15.77 5.66 -11.79
N TRP A 184 15.23 6.24 -12.86
CA TRP A 184 14.36 5.56 -13.81
C TRP A 184 15.10 4.47 -14.59
N MET A 185 16.31 4.75 -15.10
CA MET A 185 17.11 3.75 -15.83
C MET A 185 17.60 2.59 -14.94
N TYR A 186 17.99 2.86 -13.70
CA TYR A 186 18.62 1.85 -12.82
C TYR A 186 17.73 1.30 -11.71
N GLY A 187 16.47 1.74 -11.62
CA GLY A 187 15.48 1.16 -10.69
C GLY A 187 15.82 1.28 -9.20
N GLY A 188 16.54 2.36 -8.84
CA GLY A 188 17.02 2.66 -7.50
C GLY A 188 18.05 1.62 -7.01
N TYR A 189 19.34 1.93 -7.20
CA TYR A 189 20.57 1.33 -6.62
C TYR A 189 20.53 -0.16 -6.20
N THR A 190 19.77 -1.01 -6.89
CA THR A 190 19.66 -2.44 -6.58
C THR A 190 19.97 -3.21 -7.86
N ASN A 191 20.69 -4.33 -7.75
CA ASN A 191 21.11 -5.23 -8.83
C ASN A 191 19.91 -5.90 -9.54
N THR A 192 18.93 -5.13 -10.00
CA THR A 192 17.80 -5.61 -10.79
C THR A 192 18.04 -5.30 -12.26
N THR A 193 17.76 -6.26 -13.13
CA THR A 193 17.79 -6.07 -14.58
C THR A 193 16.69 -5.12 -15.06
N LEU A 194 15.61 -4.97 -14.29
CA LEU A 194 14.47 -4.11 -14.61
C LEU A 194 14.74 -2.64 -14.32
N MET A 195 14.31 -1.78 -15.23
CA MET A 195 14.28 -0.34 -15.03
C MET A 195 13.24 0.04 -13.96
N GLY A 196 13.37 1.24 -13.39
CA GLY A 196 12.54 1.70 -12.27
C GLY A 196 11.06 1.73 -12.59
N PHE A 197 10.69 2.30 -13.74
CA PHE A 197 9.30 2.32 -14.19
C PHE A 197 8.78 0.92 -14.55
N GLU A 198 9.59 0.07 -15.18
CA GLU A 198 9.19 -1.31 -15.46
C GLU A 198 8.94 -2.11 -14.19
N LYS A 199 9.81 -1.95 -13.18
CA LYS A 199 9.64 -2.54 -11.85
C LYS A 199 8.36 -2.03 -11.20
N TYR A 200 8.09 -0.73 -11.31
CA TYR A 200 6.83 -0.14 -10.83
C TYR A 200 5.62 -0.75 -11.54
N MET A 201 5.60 -0.77 -12.88
CA MET A 201 4.51 -1.31 -13.70
C MET A 201 4.27 -2.80 -13.51
N LYS A 202 5.35 -3.59 -13.40
CA LYS A 202 5.25 -5.02 -13.07
C LYS A 202 4.55 -5.24 -11.74
N HIS A 203 4.83 -4.39 -10.75
CA HIS A 203 4.17 -4.47 -9.46
C HIS A 203 2.75 -3.90 -9.47
N GLU A 204 2.45 -2.94 -10.33
CA GLU A 204 1.11 -2.42 -10.56
C GLU A 204 0.22 -3.47 -11.22
N GLY A 205 0.66 -4.13 -12.29
CA GLY A 205 -0.09 -5.23 -12.89
C GLY A 205 -0.42 -6.34 -11.89
N LYS A 206 0.53 -6.68 -11.00
CA LYS A 206 0.27 -7.62 -9.88
C LYS A 206 -0.70 -7.06 -8.84
N SER A 207 -0.68 -5.75 -8.59
CA SER A 207 -1.62 -5.09 -7.69
C SER A 207 -3.05 -5.20 -8.22
N LEU A 208 -3.25 -4.90 -9.50
CA LEU A 208 -4.55 -4.98 -10.17
C LEU A 208 -5.11 -6.42 -10.18
N ALA A 209 -4.27 -7.41 -10.45
CA ALA A 209 -4.65 -8.81 -10.35
C ALA A 209 -5.11 -9.17 -8.92
N ARG A 210 -4.41 -8.69 -7.89
CA ARG A 210 -4.81 -8.91 -6.49
C ARG A 210 -6.09 -8.17 -6.13
N LEU A 211 -6.30 -6.96 -6.63
CA LEU A 211 -7.54 -6.20 -6.40
C LEU A 211 -8.75 -6.88 -7.04
N LYS A 212 -8.56 -7.45 -8.25
CA LYS A 212 -9.56 -8.31 -8.88
C LYS A 212 -9.93 -9.48 -7.99
N THR A 213 -8.93 -10.24 -7.53
CA THR A 213 -9.16 -11.36 -6.60
C THR A 213 -9.82 -10.89 -5.32
N HIS A 214 -9.32 -9.83 -4.70
CA HIS A 214 -9.86 -9.26 -3.47
C HIS A 214 -11.35 -8.96 -3.59
N PHE A 215 -11.77 -8.24 -4.62
CA PHE A 215 -13.19 -7.89 -4.82
C PHE A 215 -14.04 -9.10 -5.20
N SER A 216 -13.52 -10.04 -6.00
CA SER A 216 -14.21 -11.29 -6.29
C SER A 216 -14.46 -12.13 -5.02
N GLU A 217 -13.47 -12.21 -4.13
CA GLU A 217 -13.58 -12.96 -2.86
C GLU A 217 -14.50 -12.26 -1.86
N LEU A 218 -14.48 -10.92 -1.80
CA LEU A 218 -15.49 -10.17 -1.04
C LEU A 218 -16.90 -10.46 -1.58
N ALA A 219 -17.10 -10.43 -2.90
CA ALA A 219 -18.39 -10.71 -3.53
C ALA A 219 -18.88 -12.15 -3.28
N SER A 220 -17.97 -13.13 -3.36
CA SER A 220 -18.29 -14.55 -3.15
C SER A 220 -18.64 -14.86 -1.70
N SER A 221 -18.05 -14.13 -0.74
CA SER A 221 -18.35 -14.30 0.68
C SER A 221 -19.77 -13.86 1.06
N ILE A 222 -20.37 -12.93 0.29
CA ILE A 222 -21.72 -12.40 0.55
C ILE A 222 -22.78 -13.46 0.16
N PRO A 223 -23.59 -13.98 1.12
CA PRO A 223 -24.57 -15.01 0.81
C PRO A 223 -25.69 -14.50 -0.11
N THR A 224 -26.02 -15.31 -1.14
CA THR A 224 -26.98 -14.98 -2.21
C THR A 224 -28.42 -14.75 -1.71
N GLN A 225 -28.81 -15.36 -0.58
CA GLN A 225 -30.14 -15.26 0.03
C GLN A 225 -30.08 -14.67 1.45
N SER A 226 -29.29 -13.62 1.66
CA SER A 226 -29.29 -12.92 2.96
C SER A 226 -30.55 -12.07 3.09
N GLY A 227 -31.59 -12.62 3.72
CA GLY A 227 -32.68 -11.81 4.28
C GLY A 227 -32.14 -10.93 5.41
N SER A 228 -32.46 -9.63 5.36
CA SER A 228 -32.05 -8.56 6.28
C SER A 228 -30.71 -7.86 6.02
N HIS A 229 -30.75 -6.54 6.25
CA HIS A 229 -29.74 -5.52 5.95
C HIS A 229 -28.47 -5.58 6.82
N GLN A 230 -28.25 -6.64 7.61
CA GLN A 230 -27.30 -6.63 8.73
C GLN A 230 -26.50 -7.94 8.90
N SER A 231 -26.30 -8.73 7.84
CA SER A 231 -25.36 -9.85 7.98
C SER A 231 -23.95 -9.29 8.22
N ARG A 232 -23.28 -9.83 9.25
CA ARG A 232 -21.90 -9.46 9.62
C ARG A 232 -20.97 -9.48 8.40
N VAL A 233 -21.16 -10.45 7.52
CA VAL A 233 -20.37 -10.64 6.29
C VAL A 233 -20.56 -9.49 5.30
N VAL A 234 -21.79 -9.02 5.09
CA VAL A 234 -22.04 -7.84 4.23
C VAL A 234 -21.39 -6.60 4.81
N THR A 235 -21.41 -6.45 6.14
CA THR A 235 -20.79 -5.32 6.84
C THR A 235 -19.27 -5.36 6.72
N GLU A 236 -18.62 -6.50 6.99
CA GLU A 236 -17.18 -6.69 6.80
C GLU A 236 -16.76 -6.41 5.34
N ALA A 237 -17.47 -6.97 4.36
CA ALA A 237 -17.17 -6.76 2.95
C ALA A 237 -17.29 -5.28 2.52
N ARG A 238 -18.25 -4.53 3.09
CA ARG A 238 -18.37 -3.08 2.88
C ARG A 238 -17.18 -2.32 3.45
N GLY A 239 -16.73 -2.66 4.65
CA GLY A 239 -15.55 -2.06 5.26
C GLY A 239 -14.31 -2.23 4.40
N GLU A 240 -14.04 -3.47 3.99
CA GLU A 240 -12.87 -3.80 3.15
C GLU A 240 -12.97 -3.15 1.75
N TYR A 241 -14.15 -3.09 1.16
CA TYR A 241 -14.35 -2.39 -0.11
C TYR A 241 -14.10 -0.88 0.02
N ALA A 242 -14.66 -0.25 1.06
CA ALA A 242 -14.47 1.18 1.34
C ALA A 242 -12.99 1.54 1.50
N SER A 243 -12.26 0.76 2.31
CA SER A 243 -10.84 0.98 2.56
C SER A 243 -10.02 0.83 1.28
N SER A 244 -10.29 -0.19 0.46
CA SER A 244 -9.63 -0.36 -0.84
C SER A 244 -9.85 0.87 -1.72
N LYS A 245 -11.09 1.37 -1.82
CA LYS A 245 -11.39 2.53 -2.65
C LYS A 245 -10.71 3.79 -2.14
N ILE A 246 -10.70 4.05 -0.83
CA ILE A 246 -9.96 5.19 -0.23
C ILE A 246 -8.47 5.11 -0.54
N MET A 247 -7.85 3.93 -0.39
CA MET A 247 -6.43 3.72 -0.67
C MET A 247 -6.08 3.98 -2.14
N LEU A 248 -7.00 3.69 -3.07
CA LEU A 248 -6.80 3.91 -4.50
C LEU A 248 -7.00 5.35 -4.97
N THR A 249 -7.64 6.19 -4.16
CA THR A 249 -8.19 7.49 -4.59
C THR A 249 -7.55 8.63 -3.81
N SER A 250 -7.75 8.66 -2.50
CA SER A 250 -7.23 9.70 -1.60
C SER A 250 -5.73 9.58 -1.35
N GLN A 251 -5.17 8.37 -1.40
CA GLN A 251 -3.78 8.12 -1.06
C GLN A 251 -2.83 8.14 -2.28
N SER A 252 -3.31 8.46 -3.49
CA SER A 252 -2.50 8.62 -4.73
C SER A 252 -2.19 7.33 -5.54
N ALA A 253 -1.72 7.53 -6.77
CA ALA A 253 -1.40 6.53 -7.80
C ALA A 253 -0.35 5.51 -7.35
N ASP A 254 0.55 5.91 -6.45
CA ASP A 254 1.75 5.18 -6.04
C ASP A 254 1.48 3.93 -5.16
N TYR A 255 0.23 3.74 -4.74
CA TYR A 255 -0.16 2.67 -3.82
C TYR A 255 -0.53 1.39 -4.56
N GLN A 256 0.11 0.31 -4.13
CA GLN A 256 0.01 -1.01 -4.75
C GLN A 256 -0.36 -2.07 -3.72
N LEU A 257 -1.48 -2.76 -3.93
CA LEU A 257 -1.93 -3.87 -3.08
C LEU A 257 -0.95 -5.06 -3.18
N LYS A 258 -0.54 -5.57 -2.01
CA LYS A 258 0.31 -6.75 -1.87
C LYS A 258 -0.39 -7.92 -1.21
N VAL A 259 -1.30 -7.65 -0.28
CA VAL A 259 -2.18 -8.64 0.37
C VAL A 259 -3.55 -8.01 0.47
N GLY A 260 -4.60 -8.77 0.16
CA GLY A 260 -5.99 -8.43 0.40
C GLY A 260 -6.73 -9.71 0.81
N LYS A 261 -8.07 -9.70 0.77
CA LYS A 261 -8.91 -10.85 1.10
C LYS A 261 -8.43 -12.17 0.46
N SER A 262 -8.14 -13.15 1.31
CA SER A 262 -7.95 -14.55 0.94
C SER A 262 -9.22 -15.19 0.40
N LYS A 263 -9.06 -16.34 -0.26
CA LYS A 263 -10.18 -17.21 -0.63
C LYS A 263 -11.09 -17.53 0.57
N ALA A 264 -12.38 -17.66 0.28
CA ALA A 264 -13.43 -17.90 1.27
C ALA A 264 -13.09 -19.02 2.28
N GLY A 265 -13.45 -18.80 3.55
CA GLY A 265 -13.28 -19.77 4.64
C GLY A 265 -11.96 -19.69 5.40
N ARG A 266 -11.07 -18.74 5.08
CA ARG A 266 -9.83 -18.50 5.84
C ARG A 266 -9.88 -17.13 6.53
N PRO A 267 -9.47 -17.03 7.80
CA PRO A 267 -9.20 -15.73 8.41
C PRO A 267 -8.06 -15.06 7.62
N ASN A 268 -8.22 -13.77 7.31
CA ASN A 268 -7.06 -12.95 6.98
C ASN A 268 -6.55 -12.37 8.29
N GLY A 269 -5.23 -12.36 8.49
CA GLY A 269 -4.65 -11.63 9.60
C GLY A 269 -4.91 -10.13 9.48
N ILE A 270 -4.13 -9.46 8.64
CA ILE A 270 -4.32 -8.04 8.29
C ILE A 270 -5.19 -7.98 7.02
N ASP A 271 -6.28 -7.20 7.04
CA ASP A 271 -7.25 -7.15 5.93
C ASP A 271 -6.58 -6.78 4.60
N GLN A 272 -5.76 -5.73 4.60
CA GLN A 272 -5.01 -5.33 3.42
C GLN A 272 -3.60 -4.84 3.76
N ILE A 273 -2.65 -5.17 2.89
CA ILE A 273 -1.29 -4.63 2.93
C ILE A 273 -1.01 -3.92 1.61
N TRP A 274 -0.73 -2.63 1.71
CA TRP A 274 -0.39 -1.75 0.61
C TRP A 274 1.08 -1.34 0.67
N VAL A 275 1.62 -1.01 -0.49
CA VAL A 275 2.97 -0.48 -0.62
C VAL A 275 2.92 0.79 -1.45
N LYS A 276 3.41 1.89 -0.88
CA LYS A 276 3.74 3.08 -1.66
C LYS A 276 5.07 2.83 -2.38
N ARG A 277 5.06 2.93 -3.70
CA ARG A 277 6.25 2.74 -4.53
C ARG A 277 6.50 3.99 -5.35
N ASN A 278 7.73 4.46 -5.31
CA ASN A 278 8.17 5.55 -6.16
C ASN A 278 7.97 5.17 -7.64
N MET A 279 7.21 5.97 -8.39
CA MET A 279 6.89 5.67 -9.80
C MET A 279 8.11 5.72 -10.73
N VAL A 280 9.11 6.55 -10.38
CA VAL A 280 10.35 6.74 -11.15
C VAL A 280 11.29 5.56 -10.95
N SER A 281 11.67 5.30 -9.70
CA SER A 281 12.68 4.29 -9.34
C SER A 281 12.12 2.90 -9.10
N GLY A 282 10.81 2.76 -8.91
CA GLY A 282 10.21 1.50 -8.48
C GLY A 282 10.64 1.08 -7.08
N ALA A 283 11.26 1.95 -6.27
CA ALA A 283 11.66 1.66 -4.89
C ALA A 283 10.45 1.71 -3.93
N VAL A 284 10.46 0.87 -2.90
CA VAL A 284 9.44 0.92 -1.84
C VAL A 284 9.72 2.13 -0.95
N GLU A 285 8.75 3.01 -0.82
CA GLU A 285 8.85 4.18 0.07
C GLU A 285 8.15 3.95 1.41
N ARG A 286 7.09 3.13 1.44
CA ARG A 286 6.31 2.88 2.65
C ARG A 286 5.49 1.59 2.53
N TYR A 287 5.34 0.90 3.66
CA TYR A 287 4.34 -0.15 3.83
C TYR A 287 3.16 0.40 4.62
N VAL A 288 1.94 0.10 4.18
CA VAL A 288 0.71 0.51 4.89
C VAL A 288 -0.12 -0.72 5.19
N LEU A 289 -0.32 -0.98 6.48
CA LEU A 289 -1.19 -2.02 7.00
C LEU A 289 -2.56 -1.41 7.22
N VAL A 290 -3.60 -1.97 6.62
CA VAL A 290 -4.95 -1.43 6.69
C VAL A 290 -5.85 -2.42 7.39
N GLU A 291 -6.52 -1.94 8.42
CA GLU A 291 -7.63 -2.61 9.10
C GLU A 291 -8.94 -1.94 8.69
N ALA A 292 -9.90 -2.72 8.22
CA ALA A 292 -11.14 -2.22 7.66
C ALA A 292 -12.33 -2.65 8.50
N LYS A 293 -13.12 -1.68 8.96
CA LYS A 293 -14.32 -1.94 9.75
C LYS A 293 -15.56 -1.54 8.98
N GLY A 294 -16.55 -2.41 8.95
CA GLY A 294 -17.80 -2.18 8.23
C GLY A 294 -18.79 -1.21 8.88
N SER A 295 -18.55 -0.81 10.12
CA SER A 295 -19.43 0.09 10.88
C SER A 295 -18.61 1.08 11.71
N VAL A 296 -19.12 2.30 11.85
CA VAL A 296 -18.49 3.36 12.65
C VAL A 296 -18.41 2.99 14.13
N LYS A 297 -19.33 2.13 14.60
CA LYS A 297 -19.37 1.63 15.98
C LYS A 297 -18.49 0.41 16.21
N ALA A 298 -17.88 -0.14 15.16
CA ALA A 298 -16.99 -1.27 15.31
C ALA A 298 -15.66 -0.81 15.92
N HIS A 299 -15.20 -1.59 16.88
CA HIS A 299 -13.92 -1.37 17.56
C HIS A 299 -12.93 -2.45 17.12
N PRO A 300 -11.63 -2.15 17.14
CA PRO A 300 -10.60 -3.18 17.10
C PRO A 300 -10.90 -4.25 18.16
N GLY A 301 -10.77 -5.52 17.78
CA GLY A 301 -10.88 -6.61 18.75
C GLY A 301 -9.68 -6.61 19.70
N PHE A 302 -9.88 -7.16 20.90
CA PHE A 302 -8.78 -7.47 21.82
C PHE A 302 -8.49 -8.97 21.75
N THR A 303 -7.25 -9.33 21.48
CA THR A 303 -6.77 -10.72 21.51
C THR A 303 -5.73 -10.88 22.62
N GLU A 304 -5.26 -12.11 22.87
CA GLU A 304 -4.15 -12.37 23.80
C GLU A 304 -2.86 -11.62 23.43
N THR A 305 -2.75 -11.17 22.17
CA THR A 305 -1.60 -10.45 21.63
C THR A 305 -1.78 -8.94 21.62
N GLY A 306 -2.86 -8.43 22.22
CA GLY A 306 -3.17 -7.01 22.34
C GLY A 306 -4.37 -6.59 21.50
N GLU A 307 -4.61 -5.28 21.44
CA GLU A 307 -5.61 -4.68 20.56
C GLU A 307 -5.21 -4.91 19.09
N GLN A 308 -6.17 -5.24 18.21
CA GLN A 308 -5.92 -5.35 16.77
C GLN A 308 -5.25 -4.06 16.26
N MET A 309 -4.24 -4.17 15.40
CA MET A 309 -3.40 -3.06 14.94
C MET A 309 -2.46 -2.42 15.99
N SER A 310 -2.38 -2.95 17.21
CA SER A 310 -1.28 -2.59 18.13
C SER A 310 0.07 -3.12 17.63
N PRO A 311 1.20 -2.51 18.05
CA PRO A 311 2.54 -3.01 17.71
C PRO A 311 2.74 -4.50 17.94
N ARG A 312 2.32 -5.02 19.10
CA ARG A 312 2.45 -6.43 19.46
C ARG A 312 1.59 -7.32 18.57
N TRP A 313 0.33 -6.94 18.34
CA TRP A 313 -0.57 -7.69 17.47
C TRP A 313 -0.05 -7.75 16.04
N VAL A 314 0.38 -6.61 15.48
CA VAL A 314 0.93 -6.51 14.13
C VAL A 314 2.15 -7.41 13.98
N PHE A 315 3.08 -7.36 14.93
CA PHE A 315 4.27 -8.21 14.88
C PHE A 315 3.90 -9.70 14.92
N PHE A 316 2.99 -10.09 15.81
CA PHE A 316 2.52 -11.47 15.92
C PHE A 316 1.90 -11.96 14.60
N VAL A 317 0.98 -11.19 14.02
CA VAL A 317 0.32 -11.58 12.76
C VAL A 317 1.33 -11.69 11.63
N LEU A 318 2.28 -10.75 11.52
CA LEU A 318 3.34 -10.84 10.52
C LEU A 318 4.24 -12.06 10.70
N LEU A 319 4.54 -12.48 11.93
CA LEU A 319 5.26 -13.73 12.21
C LEU A 319 4.47 -14.94 11.70
N MET A 320 3.18 -15.02 12.01
CA MET A 320 2.29 -16.10 11.53
C MET A 320 2.26 -16.15 9.99
N MET A 321 2.12 -15.00 9.33
CA MET A 321 2.18 -14.89 7.88
C MET A 321 3.55 -15.33 7.33
N ALA A 322 4.66 -14.92 7.96
CA ALA A 322 6.01 -15.24 7.53
C ALA A 322 6.39 -16.72 7.76
N ALA A 323 5.76 -17.36 8.75
CA ALA A 323 5.85 -18.77 9.08
C ALA A 323 4.95 -19.66 8.19
N LYS A 324 4.15 -19.06 7.30
CA LYS A 324 3.19 -19.75 6.42
C LYS A 324 2.05 -20.43 7.18
N ASP A 325 1.61 -19.85 8.29
CA ASP A 325 0.40 -20.33 8.96
C ASP A 325 -0.83 -20.09 8.06
N ALA A 326 -1.51 -21.16 7.69
CA ALA A 326 -2.64 -21.15 6.77
C ALA A 326 -3.86 -20.38 7.30
N SER A 327 -3.89 -20.09 8.61
CA SER A 327 -4.94 -19.33 9.29
C SER A 327 -4.80 -17.82 9.11
N TYR A 328 -3.64 -17.35 8.64
CA TYR A 328 -3.32 -15.92 8.57
C TYR A 328 -2.96 -15.45 7.16
N VAL A 329 -2.60 -16.37 6.27
CA VAL A 329 -2.19 -16.08 4.89
C VAL A 329 -2.49 -17.27 3.98
N ASP A 330 -2.88 -17.00 2.74
CA ASP A 330 -2.86 -18.02 1.69
C ASP A 330 -1.39 -18.40 1.41
N PRO A 331 -0.96 -19.68 1.52
CA PRO A 331 0.45 -20.07 1.55
C PRO A 331 1.36 -19.53 0.44
N GLU A 332 0.78 -19.17 -0.71
CA GLU A 332 1.49 -18.61 -1.87
C GLU A 332 1.52 -17.06 -1.90
N HIS A 333 0.69 -16.40 -1.10
CA HIS A 333 0.46 -14.96 -1.17
C HIS A 333 0.75 -14.27 0.18
N GLY A 334 1.78 -13.43 0.23
CA GLY A 334 2.00 -12.52 1.37
C GLY A 334 3.11 -12.93 2.33
N VAL A 335 3.60 -14.17 2.30
CA VAL A 335 4.75 -14.63 3.11
C VAL A 335 5.98 -13.74 2.91
N ASN A 336 6.39 -13.54 1.65
CA ASN A 336 7.54 -12.68 1.33
C ASN A 336 7.27 -11.20 1.64
N THR A 337 6.01 -10.76 1.60
CA THR A 337 5.62 -9.40 1.99
C THR A 337 5.79 -9.23 3.50
N ALA A 338 5.27 -10.17 4.29
CA ALA A 338 5.40 -10.16 5.75
C ALA A 338 6.86 -10.17 6.19
N ARG A 339 7.70 -11.03 5.58
CA ARG A 339 9.15 -11.04 5.86
C ARG A 339 9.81 -9.70 5.58
N LYS A 340 9.50 -9.06 4.45
CA LYS A 340 10.05 -7.73 4.12
C LYS A 340 9.60 -6.65 5.10
N ILE A 341 8.35 -6.71 5.56
CA ILE A 341 7.80 -5.78 6.56
C ILE A 341 8.49 -6.01 7.91
N ILE A 342 8.64 -7.26 8.35
CA ILE A 342 9.40 -7.59 9.57
C ILE A 342 10.82 -7.04 9.47
N THR A 343 11.52 -7.26 8.34
CA THR A 343 12.85 -6.68 8.12
C THR A 343 12.84 -5.16 8.27
N ALA A 344 11.82 -4.48 7.72
CA ALA A 344 11.69 -3.03 7.82
C ALA A 344 11.42 -2.55 9.26
N LEU A 345 10.66 -3.31 10.04
CA LEU A 345 10.32 -2.97 11.43
C LEU A 345 11.52 -3.04 12.37
N ILE A 346 12.47 -3.95 12.14
CA ILE A 346 13.59 -4.22 13.06
C ILE A 346 14.92 -3.60 12.62
N ASN A 347 14.98 -2.95 11.45
CA ASN A 347 16.20 -2.35 10.91
C ASN A 347 16.04 -0.84 10.72
N PRO A 348 17.02 -0.02 11.18
CA PRO A 348 17.02 1.41 10.91
C PRO A 348 17.24 1.70 9.42
N GLY A 349 16.68 2.81 8.92
CA GLY A 349 16.86 3.26 7.53
C GLY A 349 16.05 2.48 6.49
N HIS A 350 15.27 1.47 6.89
CA HIS A 350 14.33 0.80 6.00
C HIS A 350 13.04 1.61 5.79
N PRO A 351 12.27 1.33 4.71
CA PRO A 351 11.01 2.03 4.46
C PRO A 351 10.05 1.93 5.66
N PRO A 352 9.45 3.04 6.11
CA PRO A 352 8.54 3.04 7.26
C PRO A 352 7.34 2.12 7.05
N VAL A 353 6.82 1.60 8.15
CA VAL A 353 5.62 0.77 8.20
C VAL A 353 4.57 1.51 9.04
N SER A 354 3.45 1.89 8.44
CA SER A 354 2.35 2.58 9.14
C SER A 354 1.11 1.72 9.18
N GLY A 355 0.31 1.91 10.22
CA GLY A 355 -1.06 1.37 10.29
C GLY A 355 -2.09 2.42 9.91
N VAL A 356 -3.19 1.98 9.32
CA VAL A 356 -4.37 2.79 9.06
C VAL A 356 -5.60 1.96 9.45
N MET A 357 -6.55 2.60 10.11
CA MET A 357 -7.88 2.03 10.30
C MET A 357 -8.90 2.83 9.50
N VAL A 358 -9.73 2.13 8.74
CA VAL A 358 -10.82 2.74 7.98
C VAL A 358 -12.14 2.17 8.49
N LYS A 359 -13.06 3.03 8.93
CA LYS A 359 -14.41 2.61 9.30
C LYS A 359 -15.43 3.13 8.31
N SER A 360 -16.18 2.21 7.73
CA SER A 360 -17.39 2.49 6.96
C SER A 360 -18.51 2.96 7.89
N LEU A 361 -19.44 3.73 7.34
CA LEU A 361 -20.43 4.48 8.10
C LEU A 361 -21.69 3.75 8.50
N PHE A 362 -21.81 2.48 8.12
CA PHE A 362 -23.04 1.75 8.37
C PHE A 362 -23.45 1.82 9.85
N GLY A 363 -24.68 2.28 10.10
CA GLY A 363 -25.26 2.41 11.44
C GLY A 363 -25.08 3.78 12.12
N SER A 364 -24.61 4.81 11.41
CA SER A 364 -24.68 6.21 11.86
C SER A 364 -26.07 6.81 11.55
N LYS A 365 -26.71 7.45 12.53
CA LYS A 365 -28.00 8.16 12.33
C LYS A 365 -27.81 9.61 11.83
N SER A 366 -26.58 10.12 11.82
CA SER A 366 -26.30 11.56 11.68
C SER A 366 -25.19 11.88 10.67
N ALA A 367 -24.69 10.89 9.93
CA ALA A 367 -23.56 11.07 9.02
C ALA A 367 -23.75 10.20 7.78
N GLU A 368 -24.56 10.66 6.84
CA GLU A 368 -24.54 10.13 5.48
C GLU A 368 -23.20 10.57 4.84
N ASN A 369 -22.44 9.64 4.26
CA ASN A 369 -21.23 9.88 3.46
C ASN A 369 -19.89 10.32 4.11
N VAL A 370 -19.73 10.30 5.42
CA VAL A 370 -18.48 10.54 6.21
C VAL A 370 -17.65 9.29 6.62
N LEU A 371 -16.61 8.86 5.92
CA LEU A 371 -15.74 7.76 6.38
C LEU A 371 -14.82 8.20 7.54
N ASP A 372 -14.58 7.32 8.52
CA ASP A 372 -13.62 7.56 9.61
C ASP A 372 -12.27 6.93 9.26
N PHE A 373 -11.27 7.77 9.05
CA PHE A 373 -9.91 7.39 8.72
C PHE A 373 -9.00 7.72 9.90
N SER A 374 -8.40 6.70 10.50
CA SER A 374 -7.44 6.86 11.60
C SER A 374 -6.05 6.43 11.13
N ALA A 375 -5.13 7.38 10.98
CA ALA A 375 -3.72 7.08 10.77
C ALA A 375 -3.07 6.73 12.12
N LEU A 376 -2.41 5.58 12.17
CA LEU A 376 -1.66 5.15 13.34
C LEU A 376 -0.23 5.72 13.27
N ILE A 377 0.47 5.68 14.41
CA ILE A 377 1.91 5.97 14.40
C ILE A 377 2.66 4.95 13.53
N ASP A 378 3.85 5.35 13.06
CA ASP A 378 4.75 4.44 12.36
C ASP A 378 5.22 3.35 13.36
N PHE A 379 5.10 2.09 12.96
CA PHE A 379 5.64 0.96 13.70
C PHE A 379 7.16 0.89 13.49
N ASN A 380 7.92 0.85 14.58
CA ASN A 380 9.36 0.68 14.57
C ASN A 380 9.78 -0.09 15.81
N PHE A 381 10.42 -1.25 15.61
CA PHE A 381 10.81 -2.19 16.66
C PHE A 381 12.33 -2.29 16.81
N THR A 382 13.09 -1.36 16.20
CA THR A 382 14.56 -1.39 16.21
C THR A 382 15.12 -1.35 17.63
N ARG A 383 14.51 -0.54 18.51
CA ARG A 383 14.94 -0.38 19.91
C ARG A 383 14.66 -1.65 20.71
N GLU A 384 13.46 -2.19 20.59
CA GLU A 384 13.02 -3.40 21.30
C GLU A 384 13.83 -4.61 20.82
N PHE A 385 14.11 -4.71 19.51
CA PHE A 385 14.98 -5.73 18.95
C PHE A 385 16.38 -5.66 19.56
N ALA A 386 17.02 -4.48 19.57
CA ALA A 386 18.34 -4.30 20.17
C ALA A 386 18.37 -4.67 21.66
N ALA A 387 17.30 -4.37 22.40
CA ALA A 387 17.17 -4.72 23.81
C ALA A 387 17.03 -6.24 24.07
N VAL A 388 16.49 -7.02 23.12
CA VAL A 388 16.45 -8.49 23.21
C VAL A 388 17.77 -9.11 22.77
N SER A 389 18.45 -8.49 21.80
CA SER A 389 19.75 -8.96 21.29
C SER A 389 20.94 -8.67 22.20
N ALA A 390 20.80 -7.76 23.17
CA ALA A 390 21.87 -7.46 24.11
C ALA A 390 22.19 -8.68 24.97
N PRO A 391 23.49 -9.00 25.21
CA PRO A 391 23.87 -10.03 26.16
C PRO A 391 23.22 -9.72 27.51
N GLN A 392 22.46 -10.67 28.08
CA GLN A 392 21.98 -10.51 29.44
C GLN A 392 23.20 -10.54 30.35
N THR A 393 23.67 -9.37 30.79
CA THR A 393 24.66 -9.28 31.85
C THR A 393 24.00 -9.83 33.10
N ASN A 394 24.35 -11.05 33.50
CA ASN A 394 23.95 -11.61 34.79
C ASN A 394 24.44 -10.65 35.89
N PRO A 395 23.56 -10.07 36.72
CA PRO A 395 24.00 -9.22 37.83
C PRO A 395 24.57 -10.04 39.01
N ALA A 396 24.87 -11.33 38.82
CA ALA A 396 25.39 -12.21 39.85
C ALA A 396 26.84 -12.61 39.57
N GLN A 397 27.78 -11.70 39.85
CA GLN A 397 29.16 -12.02 40.22
C GLN A 397 29.91 -10.76 40.71
N THR A 398 29.34 -10.00 41.65
CA THR A 398 30.16 -9.30 42.64
C THR A 398 30.55 -10.33 43.69
N THR A 399 31.68 -10.99 43.49
CA THR A 399 32.35 -11.74 44.54
C THR A 399 32.64 -10.78 45.69
N SER A 400 32.04 -11.06 46.84
CA SER A 400 32.47 -10.51 48.12
C SER A 400 33.92 -10.92 48.34
N ALA A 401 34.85 -10.01 48.07
CA ALA A 401 36.18 -10.08 48.65
C ALA A 401 36.02 -9.80 50.15
N HIS A 402 35.81 -10.87 50.92
CA HIS A 402 36.06 -10.84 52.35
C HIS A 402 37.56 -10.57 52.54
N ILE A 403 37.87 -9.33 52.90
CA ILE A 403 39.09 -9.01 53.63
C ILE A 403 38.89 -9.63 55.03
N LEU A 404 39.61 -10.71 55.30
CA LEU A 404 39.89 -11.15 56.66
C LEU A 404 41.39 -10.93 56.90
N TRP A 405 41.65 -10.32 58.05
CA TRP A 405 42.95 -10.03 58.64
C TRP A 405 43.79 -11.28 58.89
#